data_AF-A0A0G0K6L5-F1
#
_entry.id   AF-A0A0G0K6L5-F1
#
_cell.length_a   1.000
_cell.length_b   1.000
_cell.length_c   1.000
_cell.angle_alpha   90.00
_cell.angle_beta   90.00
_cell.angle_gamma   90.00
#
_symmetry.space_group_name_H-M   'P 1'
#
loop_
_entity.id
_entity.type
_entity.pdbx_description
1 polymer ?
#
loop_
_entity_poly.entity_id
_entity_poly.type
_entity_poly.pdbx_seq_one_letter_code
_entity_poly.pdbx_strand_id
1 'polypeptide(L)'
;MEVLQQLGFNPILFVAQIINFLIILFILKKILYKPLLDLLKKREDEIKKGLKDKEDAEVLLLKTQEKETQILKSANEKAKKILSDANDEAIKIRIKAEEQALRESEKILDQARRTIEQEEKEAEERLTRKIGALSLSLLQKSLVGVFGENEQNQILKKATKELERKRLL
;
A
#
# COMPACT_ATOMS: atom_id res chain seq x y z
N MET A 1 -45.11 -108.76 -10.46
CA MET A 1 -45.15 -107.29 -10.27
C MET A 1 -44.84 -106.98 -8.80
N GLU A 2 -43.65 -107.36 -8.31
CA GLU A 2 -43.31 -107.35 -6.87
C GLU A 2 -41.98 -106.63 -6.55
N VAL A 3 -41.30 -106.07 -7.55
CA VAL A 3 -39.99 -105.41 -7.37
C VAL A 3 -40.12 -103.94 -6.94
N LEU A 4 -41.30 -103.35 -7.08
CA LEU A 4 -41.56 -101.93 -6.77
C LEU A 4 -41.93 -101.64 -5.31
N GLN A 5 -42.19 -102.66 -4.48
CA GLN A 5 -42.51 -102.47 -3.05
C GLN A 5 -41.32 -102.75 -2.09
N GLN A 6 -40.27 -103.49 -2.52
CA GLN A 6 -39.04 -103.69 -1.73
C GLN A 6 -37.96 -102.64 -2.00
N LEU A 7 -38.00 -101.98 -3.16
CA LEU A 7 -37.47 -100.63 -3.33
C LEU A 7 -38.54 -99.72 -2.72
N GLY A 8 -38.28 -99.01 -1.63
CA GLY A 8 -39.25 -98.14 -0.94
C GLY A 8 -39.73 -96.93 -1.77
N PHE A 9 -40.15 -97.15 -3.02
CA PHE A 9 -40.61 -96.16 -3.96
C PHE A 9 -42.10 -95.94 -3.75
N ASN A 10 -42.39 -95.05 -2.81
CA ASN A 10 -43.73 -94.54 -2.58
C ASN A 10 -43.99 -93.41 -3.59
N PRO A 11 -44.80 -93.60 -4.66
CA PRO A 11 -45.07 -92.55 -5.66
C PRO A 11 -45.68 -91.29 -5.03
N ILE A 12 -46.45 -91.45 -3.95
CA ILE A 12 -46.95 -90.35 -3.12
C ILE A 12 -45.82 -89.56 -2.46
N LEU A 13 -44.77 -90.23 -1.97
CA LEU A 13 -43.62 -89.60 -1.35
C LEU A 13 -42.76 -88.86 -2.39
N PHE A 14 -42.62 -89.43 -3.59
CA PHE A 14 -41.92 -88.79 -4.71
C PHE A 14 -42.64 -87.52 -5.19
N VAL A 15 -43.97 -87.56 -5.33
CA VAL A 15 -44.78 -86.38 -5.67
C VAL A 15 -44.70 -85.33 -4.56
N ALA A 16 -44.76 -85.73 -3.29
CA ALA A 16 -44.58 -84.82 -2.16
C ALA A 16 -43.18 -84.16 -2.15
N GLN A 17 -42.13 -84.89 -2.51
CA GLN A 17 -40.77 -84.35 -2.63
C GLN A 17 -40.64 -83.32 -3.77
N ILE A 18 -41.28 -83.56 -4.92
CA ILE A 18 -41.33 -82.60 -6.03
C ILE A 18 -42.08 -81.34 -5.61
N ILE A 19 -43.25 -81.49 -4.96
CA ILE A 19 -44.01 -80.34 -4.45
C ILE A 19 -43.19 -79.55 -3.44
N ASN A 20 -42.50 -80.22 -2.51
CA ASN A 20 -41.62 -79.56 -1.54
C ASN A 20 -40.46 -78.81 -2.23
N PHE A 21 -39.80 -79.45 -3.20
CA PHE A 21 -38.75 -78.80 -3.99
C PHE A 21 -39.27 -77.55 -4.72
N LEU A 22 -40.46 -77.63 -5.34
CA LEU A 22 -41.08 -76.50 -6.02
C LEU A 22 -41.47 -75.38 -5.05
N ILE A 23 -41.96 -75.71 -3.85
CA ILE A 23 -42.26 -74.72 -2.80
C ILE A 23 -40.98 -74.00 -2.37
N ILE A 24 -39.90 -74.74 -2.08
CA ILE A 24 -38.61 -74.17 -1.70
C ILE A 24 -38.04 -73.31 -2.84
N LEU A 25 -38.08 -73.81 -4.08
CA LEU A 25 -37.61 -73.09 -5.26
C LEU A 25 -38.38 -71.78 -5.47
N PHE A 26 -39.69 -71.80 -5.26
CA PHE A 26 -40.54 -70.61 -5.37
C PHE A 26 -40.20 -69.58 -4.29
N ILE A 27 -40.01 -70.01 -3.04
CA ILE A 27 -39.57 -69.16 -1.94
C ILE A 27 -38.19 -68.56 -2.24
N LEU A 28 -37.23 -69.38 -2.69
CA LEU A 28 -35.89 -68.92 -3.05
C LEU A 28 -35.95 -67.90 -4.19
N LYS A 29 -36.71 -68.18 -5.25
CA LYS A 29 -36.88 -67.26 -6.38
C LYS A 29 -37.47 -65.92 -5.94
N LYS A 30 -38.49 -65.94 -5.07
CA LYS A 30 -39.15 -64.70 -4.60
C LYS A 30 -38.26 -63.89 -3.66
N ILE A 31 -37.52 -64.55 -2.76
CA ILE A 31 -36.71 -63.88 -1.73
C ILE A 31 -35.32 -63.48 -2.25
N LEU A 32 -34.68 -64.30 -3.08
CA LEU A 32 -33.26 -64.14 -3.46
C LEU A 32 -33.06 -63.29 -4.72
N TYR A 33 -34.04 -63.25 -5.63
CA TYR A 33 -33.92 -62.51 -6.89
C TYR A 33 -33.85 -60.99 -6.67
N LYS A 34 -34.64 -60.47 -5.73
CA LYS A 34 -34.67 -59.05 -5.38
C LYS A 34 -33.33 -58.55 -4.80
N PRO A 35 -32.77 -59.13 -3.71
CA PRO A 35 -31.50 -58.68 -3.15
C PRO A 35 -30.32 -58.88 -4.11
N LEU A 36 -30.35 -59.90 -4.98
CA LEU A 36 -29.30 -60.11 -5.98
C LEU A 36 -29.29 -59.01 -7.04
N LEU A 37 -30.46 -58.64 -7.57
CA LEU A 37 -30.59 -57.54 -8.51
C LEU A 37 -30.26 -56.19 -7.88
N ASP A 38 -30.68 -55.97 -6.63
CA ASP A 38 -30.39 -54.74 -5.91
C ASP A 38 -28.88 -54.57 -5.68
N LEU A 39 -28.15 -55.66 -5.38
CA LEU A 39 -26.69 -55.64 -5.26
C LEU A 39 -26.00 -55.32 -6.59
N LEU A 40 -26.47 -55.89 -7.70
CA LEU A 40 -25.92 -55.63 -9.03
C LEU A 40 -26.16 -54.18 -9.46
N LYS A 41 -27.38 -53.67 -9.28
CA LYS A 41 -27.70 -52.25 -9.53
C LYS A 41 -26.86 -51.32 -8.68
N LYS A 42 -26.69 -51.63 -7.38
CA LYS A 42 -25.85 -50.83 -6.49
C LYS A 42 -24.39 -50.78 -6.99
N ARG A 43 -23.83 -51.90 -7.44
CA ARG A 43 -22.48 -51.92 -8.03
C ARG A 43 -22.40 -51.12 -9.33
N GLU A 44 -23.40 -51.24 -10.20
CA GLU A 44 -23.47 -50.46 -11.44
C GLU A 44 -23.53 -48.95 -11.15
N ASP A 45 -24.38 -48.54 -10.21
CA ASP A 45 -24.54 -47.15 -9.79
C ASP A 45 -23.26 -46.61 -9.13
N GLU A 46 -22.60 -47.40 -8.28
CA GLU A 46 -21.32 -47.03 -7.66
C GLU A 46 -20.21 -46.81 -8.71
N ILE A 47 -20.10 -47.70 -9.70
CA ILE A 47 -19.12 -47.55 -10.79
C ILE A 47 -19.44 -46.33 -11.63
N LYS A 48 -20.70 -46.16 -12.03
CA LYS A 48 -21.14 -45.02 -12.84
C LYS A 48 -20.91 -43.70 -12.12
N LYS A 49 -21.21 -43.66 -10.83
CA LYS A 49 -20.93 -42.50 -9.98
C LYS A 49 -19.44 -42.23 -9.89
N GLY A 50 -18.62 -43.25 -9.63
CA GLY A 50 -17.16 -43.10 -9.54
C GLY A 50 -16.52 -42.58 -10.84
N LEU A 51 -17.00 -43.05 -12.00
CA LEU A 51 -16.55 -42.54 -13.30
C LEU A 51 -16.96 -41.09 -13.53
N LYS A 52 -18.20 -40.75 -13.20
CA LYS A 52 -18.70 -39.37 -13.31
C LYS A 52 -17.96 -38.41 -12.36
N ASP A 53 -17.77 -38.82 -11.10
CA ASP A 53 -17.06 -38.01 -10.11
C ASP A 53 -15.60 -37.77 -10.54
N LYS A 54 -14.97 -38.75 -11.19
CA LYS A 54 -13.61 -38.59 -11.76
C LYS A 54 -13.60 -37.57 -12.90
N GLU A 55 -14.54 -37.67 -13.85
CA GLU A 55 -14.65 -36.73 -14.97
C GLU A 55 -14.95 -35.31 -14.49
N ASP A 56 -15.87 -35.16 -13.55
CA ASP A 56 -16.21 -33.87 -12.92
C ASP A 56 -15.00 -33.28 -12.17
N ALA A 57 -14.20 -34.13 -11.49
CA ALA A 57 -12.98 -33.71 -10.81
C ALA A 57 -11.89 -33.24 -11.79
N GLU A 58 -11.70 -33.93 -12.92
CA GLU A 58 -10.75 -33.51 -13.97
C GLU A 58 -11.17 -32.16 -14.58
N VAL A 59 -12.46 -31.98 -14.89
CA VAL A 59 -12.99 -30.70 -15.40
C VAL A 59 -12.84 -29.58 -14.38
N LEU A 60 -13.12 -29.85 -13.10
CA LEU A 60 -12.98 -28.86 -12.03
C LEU A 60 -11.51 -28.46 -11.83
N LEU A 61 -10.59 -29.42 -11.92
CA LEU A 61 -9.15 -29.19 -11.81
C LEU A 61 -8.66 -28.28 -12.93
N LEU A 62 -9.03 -28.57 -14.19
CA LEU A 62 -8.68 -27.72 -15.33
C LEU A 62 -9.22 -26.30 -15.17
N LYS A 63 -10.51 -26.15 -14.80
CA LYS A 63 -11.11 -24.82 -14.54
C LYS A 63 -10.42 -24.08 -13.40
N THR A 64 -9.98 -24.79 -12.37
CA THR A 64 -9.28 -24.18 -11.23
C THR A 64 -7.90 -23.70 -11.66
N GLN A 65 -7.15 -24.50 -12.41
CA GLN A 65 -5.84 -24.12 -12.95
C GLN A 65 -5.92 -22.91 -13.89
N GLU A 66 -6.95 -22.85 -14.75
CA GLU A 66 -7.20 -21.69 -15.60
C GLU A 66 -7.47 -20.43 -14.76
N LYS A 67 -8.33 -20.55 -13.73
CA LYS A 67 -8.64 -19.44 -12.82
C LYS A 67 -7.41 -18.99 -12.04
N GLU A 68 -6.60 -19.92 -11.53
CA GLU A 68 -5.35 -19.61 -10.83
C GLU A 68 -4.40 -18.84 -11.75
N THR A 69 -4.23 -19.31 -12.99
CA THR A 69 -3.40 -18.63 -13.99
C THR A 69 -3.90 -17.22 -14.29
N GLN A 70 -5.21 -17.03 -14.43
CA GLN A 70 -5.83 -15.72 -14.62
C GLN A 70 -5.63 -14.80 -13.40
N ILE A 71 -5.81 -15.33 -12.19
CA ILE A 71 -5.60 -14.58 -10.94
C ILE A 71 -4.14 -14.15 -10.84
N LEU A 72 -3.18 -15.05 -11.08
CA LEU A 72 -1.75 -14.74 -11.06
C LEU A 72 -1.38 -13.70 -12.12
N LYS A 73 -1.94 -13.79 -13.32
CA LYS A 73 -1.73 -12.79 -14.37
C LYS A 73 -2.27 -11.42 -13.95
N SER A 74 -3.50 -11.36 -13.45
CA SER A 74 -4.12 -10.11 -12.99
C SER A 74 -3.36 -9.52 -11.79
N ALA A 75 -2.90 -10.36 -10.85
CA ALA A 75 -2.10 -9.93 -9.70
C ALA A 75 -0.77 -9.32 -10.17
N ASN A 76 -0.08 -9.94 -11.13
CA ASN A 76 1.15 -9.41 -11.71
C ASN A 76 0.91 -8.07 -12.45
N GLU A 77 -0.17 -7.95 -13.22
CA GLU A 77 -0.54 -6.70 -13.89
C GLU A 77 -0.84 -5.58 -12.88
N LYS A 78 -1.59 -5.88 -11.81
CA LYS A 78 -1.85 -4.94 -10.72
C LYS A 78 -0.57 -4.53 -10.01
N ALA A 79 0.32 -5.48 -9.71
CA ALA A 79 1.61 -5.19 -9.07
C ALA A 79 2.48 -4.28 -9.94
N LYS A 80 2.57 -4.55 -11.25
CA LYS A 80 3.26 -3.68 -12.21
C LYS A 80 2.66 -2.28 -12.26
N LYS A 81 1.33 -2.18 -12.25
CA LYS A 81 0.63 -0.90 -12.24
C LYS A 81 0.93 -0.11 -10.96
N ILE A 82 0.84 -0.74 -9.78
CA ILE A 82 1.18 -0.12 -8.50
C ILE A 82 2.63 0.39 -8.51
N LEU A 83 3.57 -0.40 -9.03
CA LEU A 83 4.97 0.01 -9.11
C LEU A 83 5.18 1.18 -10.08
N SER A 84 4.48 1.20 -11.21
CA SER A 84 4.51 2.32 -12.15
C SER A 84 3.95 3.60 -11.51
N ASP A 85 2.76 3.51 -10.92
CA ASP A 85 2.08 4.63 -10.27
C ASP A 85 2.94 5.19 -9.12
N ALA A 86 3.57 4.32 -8.33
CA ALA A 86 4.47 4.71 -7.24
C ALA A 86 5.74 5.43 -7.76
N ASN A 87 6.32 4.98 -8.88
CA ASN A 87 7.47 5.66 -9.49
C ASN A 87 7.08 7.04 -10.03
N ASP A 88 5.94 7.13 -10.72
CA ASP A 88 5.43 8.40 -11.24
C ASP A 88 5.14 9.40 -10.12
N GLU A 89 4.57 8.92 -9.01
CA GLU A 89 4.30 9.75 -7.83
C GLU A 89 5.61 10.16 -7.14
N ALA A 90 6.59 9.26 -7.01
CA ALA A 90 7.91 9.59 -6.47
C ALA A 90 8.61 10.67 -7.31
N ILE A 91 8.54 10.59 -8.65
CA ILE A 91 9.09 11.61 -9.55
C ILE A 91 8.37 12.94 -9.35
N LYS A 92 7.04 12.96 -9.26
CA LYS A 92 6.26 14.18 -8.99
C LYS A 92 6.61 14.80 -7.65
N ILE A 93 6.78 13.99 -6.60
CA ILE A 93 7.20 14.46 -5.28
C ILE A 93 8.60 15.08 -5.36
N ARG A 94 9.55 14.42 -6.04
CA ARG A 94 10.91 14.94 -6.21
C ARG A 94 10.90 16.29 -6.92
N ILE A 95 10.19 16.40 -8.04
CA ILE A 95 10.08 17.67 -8.79
C ILE A 95 9.47 18.77 -7.92
N LYS A 96 8.37 18.49 -7.22
CA LYS A 96 7.74 19.47 -6.31
C LYS A 96 8.67 19.89 -5.18
N ALA A 97 9.43 18.96 -4.61
CA ALA A 97 10.40 19.26 -3.55
C ALA A 97 11.56 20.11 -4.07
N GLU A 98 12.10 19.81 -5.25
CA GLU A 98 13.14 20.61 -5.90
C GLU A 98 12.64 22.03 -6.21
N GLU A 99 11.45 22.17 -6.78
CA GLU A 99 10.84 23.48 -7.04
C GLU A 99 10.60 24.28 -5.75
N GLN A 100 10.13 23.61 -4.69
CA GLN A 100 9.92 24.26 -3.40
C GLN A 100 11.25 24.70 -2.78
N ALA A 101 12.28 23.86 -2.82
CA ALA A 101 13.61 24.19 -2.34
C ALA A 101 14.22 25.38 -3.10
N LEU A 102 14.04 25.45 -4.43
CA LEU A 102 14.47 26.60 -5.24
C LEU A 102 13.75 27.89 -4.81
N ARG A 103 12.42 27.86 -4.67
CA ARG A 103 11.64 29.02 -4.23
C ARG A 103 12.02 29.47 -2.81
N GLU A 104 12.27 28.53 -1.90
CA GLU A 104 12.72 28.84 -0.55
C GLU A 104 14.14 29.43 -0.55
N SER A 105 15.04 28.90 -1.38
CA SER A 105 16.39 29.43 -1.57
C SER A 105 16.38 30.86 -2.10
N GLU A 106 15.59 31.15 -3.13
CA GLU A 106 15.40 32.51 -3.66
C GLU A 106 14.87 33.46 -2.59
N LYS A 107 13.87 33.02 -1.80
CA LYS A 107 13.32 33.81 -0.70
C LYS A 107 14.37 34.10 0.38
N ILE A 108 15.22 33.13 0.72
CA ILE A 108 16.31 33.32 1.68
C ILE A 108 17.33 34.32 1.12
N LEU A 109 17.70 34.21 -0.16
CA LEU A 109 18.63 35.13 -0.80
C LEU A 109 18.08 36.57 -0.83
N ASP A 110 16.81 36.74 -1.19
CA ASP A 110 16.16 38.05 -1.19
C ASP A 110 16.10 38.65 0.21
N GLN A 111 15.77 37.84 1.22
CA GLN A 111 15.77 38.29 2.60
C GLN A 111 17.18 38.67 3.07
N ALA A 112 18.19 37.89 2.72
CA ALA A 112 19.59 38.18 3.05
C ALA A 112 20.05 39.49 2.40
N ARG A 113 19.71 39.73 1.13
CA ARG A 113 20.01 41.00 0.45
C ARG A 113 19.38 42.20 1.15
N ARG A 114 18.10 42.09 1.52
CA ARG A 114 17.40 43.14 2.27
C ARG A 114 18.04 43.41 3.64
N THR A 115 18.44 42.35 4.35
CA THR A 115 19.14 42.50 5.62
C THR A 115 20.49 43.19 5.42
N ILE A 116 21.26 42.82 4.39
CA ILE A 116 22.54 43.48 4.07
C ILE A 116 22.34 44.96 3.77
N GLU A 117 21.38 45.31 2.92
CA GLU A 117 21.08 46.72 2.60
C GLU A 117 20.68 47.53 3.85
N GLN A 118 19.95 46.92 4.78
CA GLN A 118 19.62 47.54 6.05
C GLN A 118 20.86 47.71 6.94
N GLU A 119 21.68 46.67 7.07
CA GLU A 119 22.91 46.72 7.87
C GLU A 119 23.93 47.74 7.33
N GLU A 120 24.02 47.89 6.00
CA GLU A 120 24.85 48.91 5.35
C GLU A 120 24.39 50.33 5.73
N LYS A 121 23.09 50.61 5.62
CA LYS A 121 22.52 51.91 6.04
C LYS A 121 22.80 52.18 7.52
N GLU A 122 22.56 51.20 8.38
CA GLU A 122 22.87 51.34 9.79
C GLU A 122 24.37 51.54 10.06
N ALA A 123 25.25 50.90 9.28
CA ALA A 123 26.69 51.07 9.37
C ALA A 123 27.14 52.48 8.94
N GLU A 124 26.58 53.01 7.85
CA GLU A 124 26.80 54.39 7.40
C GLU A 124 26.36 55.41 8.45
N GLU A 125 25.18 55.21 9.06
CA GLU A 125 24.71 56.06 10.15
C GLU A 125 25.63 55.97 11.39
N ARG A 126 26.12 54.78 11.73
CA ARG A 126 27.09 54.59 12.82
C ARG A 126 28.42 55.27 12.51
N LEU A 127 28.92 55.18 11.28
CA LEU A 127 30.15 55.85 10.83
C LEU A 127 30.00 57.37 10.87
N THR A 128 28.90 57.90 10.34
CA THR A 128 28.61 59.34 10.35
C THR A 128 28.58 59.89 11.78
N ARG A 129 27.95 59.16 12.72
CA ARG A 129 27.98 59.51 14.15
C ARG A 129 29.38 59.52 14.74
N LYS A 130 30.20 58.49 14.45
CA LYS A 130 31.60 58.41 14.93
C LYS A 130 32.46 59.54 14.37
N ILE A 131 32.34 59.85 13.08
CA ILE A 131 33.10 60.93 12.43
C ILE A 131 32.69 62.29 12.98
N GLY A 132 31.38 62.53 13.19
CA GLY A 132 30.88 63.75 13.80
C GLY A 132 31.42 63.95 15.21
N ALA A 133 31.40 62.90 16.04
CA ALA A 133 31.96 62.93 17.40
C ALA A 133 33.49 63.18 17.39
N LEU A 134 34.23 62.54 16.48
CA LEU A 134 35.67 62.72 16.35
C LEU A 134 36.01 64.16 15.91
N SER A 135 35.27 64.70 14.95
CA SER A 135 35.43 66.07 14.45
C SER A 135 35.16 67.12 15.53
N LEU A 136 34.12 66.92 16.34
CA LEU A 136 33.83 67.77 17.51
C LEU A 136 34.95 67.71 18.54
N SER A 137 35.48 66.52 18.83
CA SER A 137 36.60 66.34 19.74
C SER A 137 37.88 67.03 19.25
N LEU A 138 38.18 66.93 17.96
CA LEU A 138 39.31 67.62 17.33
C LEU A 138 39.14 69.14 17.36
N LEU A 139 37.95 69.65 17.03
CA LEU A 139 37.63 71.08 17.12
C LEU A 139 37.78 71.59 18.56
N GLN A 140 37.23 70.88 19.54
CA GLN A 140 37.35 71.23 20.95
C GLN A 140 38.83 71.31 21.36
N LYS A 141 39.65 70.33 20.96
CA LYS A 141 41.08 70.28 21.30
C LYS A 141 41.91 71.36 20.59
N SER A 142 41.56 71.73 19.36
CA SER A 142 42.25 72.77 18.57
C SER A 142 41.90 74.20 19.01
N LEU A 143 40.68 74.42 19.50
CA LEU A 143 40.23 75.73 19.98
C LEU A 143 40.82 76.10 21.37
N VAL A 144 41.30 75.11 22.13
CA VAL A 144 41.94 75.33 23.44
C VAL A 144 43.27 76.06 23.22
N GLY A 145 43.36 77.30 23.71
CA GLY A 145 44.57 78.13 23.63
C GLY A 145 44.59 79.16 22.50
N VAL A 146 43.60 79.17 21.60
CA VAL A 146 43.51 80.13 20.46
C VAL A 146 42.33 81.11 20.58
N PHE A 147 41.24 80.72 21.23
CA PHE A 147 40.02 81.54 21.41
C PHE A 147 39.62 81.65 22.88
N GLY A 148 38.88 82.72 23.26
CA GLY A 148 38.32 82.87 24.61
C GLY A 148 37.12 81.95 24.87
N GLU A 149 36.85 81.60 26.14
CA GLU A 149 35.81 80.62 26.53
C GLU A 149 34.42 80.88 25.93
N ASN A 150 34.03 82.14 25.78
CA ASN A 150 32.73 82.51 25.20
C ASN A 150 32.64 82.23 23.69
N GLU A 151 33.72 82.43 22.93
CA GLU A 151 33.77 82.14 21.49
C GLU A 151 33.85 80.63 21.24
N GLN A 152 34.59 79.90 22.07
CA GLN A 152 34.65 78.45 22.05
C GLN A 152 33.26 77.81 22.20
N ASN A 153 32.49 78.27 23.20
CA ASN A 153 31.14 77.76 23.46
C ASN A 153 30.15 78.09 22.33
N GLN A 154 30.29 79.24 21.67
CA GLN A 154 29.43 79.58 20.53
C GLN A 154 29.74 78.73 19.29
N ILE A 155 31.01 78.48 19.00
CA ILE A 155 31.44 77.65 17.86
C ILE A 155 31.03 76.20 18.06
N LEU A 156 31.23 75.65 19.25
CA LEU A 156 30.81 74.29 19.59
C LEU A 156 29.29 74.13 19.48
N LYS A 157 28.50 75.06 20.05
CA LYS A 157 27.04 75.05 19.92
C LYS A 157 26.58 75.06 18.46
N LYS A 158 27.19 75.91 17.61
CA LYS A 158 26.86 75.97 16.18
C LYS A 158 27.22 74.66 15.46
N ALA A 159 28.39 74.10 15.71
CA ALA A 159 28.84 72.83 15.11
C ALA A 159 27.95 71.64 15.51
N THR A 160 27.55 71.53 16.78
CA THR A 160 26.57 70.50 17.20
C THR A 160 25.22 70.68 16.53
N LYS A 161 24.74 71.93 16.37
CA LYS A 161 23.44 72.22 15.76
C LYS A 161 23.41 71.90 14.27
N GLU A 162 24.53 72.12 13.56
CA GLU A 162 24.67 71.71 12.15
C GLU A 162 24.75 70.19 11.98
N LEU A 163 25.46 69.49 12.87
CA LEU A 163 25.54 68.03 12.85
C LEU A 163 24.17 67.37 13.13
N GLU A 164 23.37 67.92 14.06
CA GLU A 164 22.00 67.46 14.30
C GLU A 164 21.07 67.74 13.12
N ARG A 165 21.24 68.89 12.45
CA ARG A 165 20.43 69.25 11.28
C ARG A 165 20.71 68.36 10.07
N LYS A 166 21.97 67.98 9.86
CA LYS A 166 22.38 67.03 8.79
C LYS A 166 21.99 65.58 9.08
N ARG A 167 21.67 65.24 10.34
CA ARG A 167 21.21 63.91 10.75
C ARG A 167 19.70 63.70 10.52
N LEU A 168 18.92 64.79 10.38
CA LEU A 168 17.46 64.77 10.19
C LEU A 168 17.03 64.83 8.71
N LEU A 169 18.00 64.94 7.79
CA LEU A 169 17.83 64.90 6.33
C LEU A 169 18.40 63.58 5.81
#